data_AF-A0A363TX32-F1
#
_entry.id   AF-A0A363TX32-F1
#
_cell.length_a   1.000
_cell.length_b   1.000
_cell.length_c   1.000
_cell.angle_alpha   90.00
_cell.angle_beta   90.00
_cell.angle_gamma   90.00
#
_symmetry.space_group_name_H-M   'P 1'
#
loop_
_entity.id
_entity.type
_entity.pdbx_description
1 polymer ?
#
loop_
_entity_poly.entity_id
_entity_poly.type
_entity_poly.pdbx_seq_one_letter_code
_entity_poly.pdbx_strand_id
1 'polypeptide(L)'
;MGAQGQASRRAGAPRSTTRATVALRAAAPARRVRAVQDTSANDAAHWKRTTNLMLTHLGIWFFFGYVIHMFVVPLNKITIPILGFPLGFYMAAQGSLAAFVIMLFVFAKQQDRIDREHGVAED
;
A
#
# COMPACT_ATOMS: atom_id res chain seq x y z
N MET A 1 -98.98 -7.64 25.41
CA MET A 1 -98.41 -6.49 24.68
C MET A 1 -96.90 -6.63 24.78
N GLY A 2 -96.24 -7.27 23.81
CA GLY A 2 -95.55 -6.58 22.71
C GLY A 2 -94.11 -6.28 23.17
N ALA A 3 -93.01 -6.77 22.61
CA ALA A 3 -92.77 -7.20 21.25
C ALA A 3 -91.64 -8.25 21.20
N GLN A 4 -91.85 -9.31 20.42
CA GLN A 4 -90.78 -10.10 19.82
C GLN A 4 -90.25 -9.30 18.62
N GLY A 5 -89.06 -8.73 18.76
CA GLY A 5 -88.30 -8.08 17.69
C GLY A 5 -87.24 -9.04 17.16
N GLN A 6 -87.42 -9.45 15.92
CA GLN A 6 -86.68 -10.51 15.22
C GLN A 6 -85.21 -10.16 14.97
N ALA A 7 -84.38 -11.21 14.97
CA ALA A 7 -83.05 -11.21 14.43
C ALA A 7 -83.06 -10.98 12.90
N SER A 8 -82.16 -10.13 12.40
CA SER A 8 -81.71 -10.19 11.01
C SER A 8 -80.27 -9.69 10.87
N ARG A 9 -79.38 -10.68 10.79
CA ARG A 9 -78.23 -10.80 9.88
C ARG A 9 -77.55 -9.49 9.46
N ARG A 10 -76.27 -9.37 9.82
CA ARG A 10 -75.21 -9.12 8.83
C ARG A 10 -73.89 -9.72 9.30
N ALA A 11 -73.34 -10.54 8.41
CA ALA A 11 -72.04 -11.17 8.52
C ALA A 11 -70.94 -10.11 8.61
N GLY A 12 -69.94 -10.37 9.45
CA GLY A 12 -68.78 -9.51 9.63
C GLY A 12 -67.64 -10.24 10.32
N ALA A 13 -67.06 -11.21 9.63
CA ALA A 13 -65.69 -11.68 9.88
C ALA A 13 -65.00 -11.73 8.51
N PRO A 14 -63.75 -11.30 8.36
CA PRO A 14 -62.65 -11.87 9.13
C PRO A 14 -61.59 -10.89 9.67
N ARG A 15 -60.94 -11.41 10.70
CA ARG A 15 -59.63 -11.05 11.28
C ARG A 15 -58.64 -10.45 10.27
N SER A 16 -58.11 -9.27 10.57
CA SER A 16 -56.83 -8.80 10.05
C SER A 16 -55.72 -9.04 11.08
N THR A 17 -55.41 -10.31 11.31
CA THR A 17 -54.06 -10.69 11.73
C THR A 17 -53.14 -10.50 10.53
N THR A 18 -51.93 -9.98 10.77
CA THR A 18 -50.76 -9.99 9.85
C THR A 18 -50.54 -8.70 9.05
N ARG A 19 -49.68 -7.82 9.57
CA ARG A 19 -48.39 -7.50 8.92
C ARG A 19 -47.51 -6.64 9.84
N ALA A 20 -46.79 -7.32 10.74
CA ALA A 20 -45.44 -6.87 11.08
C ALA A 20 -44.55 -7.12 9.86
N THR A 21 -44.50 -6.18 8.91
CA THR A 21 -43.42 -6.06 7.89
C THR A 21 -43.75 -4.93 6.93
N VAL A 22 -43.28 -3.71 7.22
CA VAL A 22 -42.79 -2.81 6.18
C VAL A 22 -41.54 -2.13 6.73
N ALA A 23 -40.42 -2.73 6.33
CA ALA A 23 -39.21 -2.01 5.94
C ALA A 23 -38.53 -1.16 7.02
N LEU A 24 -37.77 -1.87 7.87
CA LEU A 24 -36.39 -1.48 8.14
C LEU A 24 -35.64 -1.35 6.80
N ARG A 25 -35.84 -0.25 6.05
CA ARG A 25 -35.12 0.04 4.81
C ARG A 25 -34.20 1.22 5.02
N ALA A 26 -33.04 0.87 5.55
CA ALA A 26 -31.75 1.26 5.01
C ALA A 26 -31.53 2.77 4.80
N ALA A 27 -31.32 3.50 5.90
CA ALA A 27 -30.37 4.60 5.87
C ALA A 27 -28.96 4.02 6.11
N ALA A 28 -28.29 3.56 5.05
CA ALA A 28 -26.89 3.12 5.10
C ALA A 28 -26.22 3.42 3.74
N PRO A 29 -24.94 3.82 3.70
CA PRO A 29 -24.52 5.20 4.00
C PRO A 29 -23.63 5.77 2.88
N ALA A 30 -23.70 7.09 2.63
CA ALA A 30 -22.72 7.82 1.80
C ALA A 30 -21.26 7.73 2.34
N ARG A 31 -21.06 7.15 3.53
CA ARG A 31 -19.77 6.90 4.19
C ARG A 31 -18.91 5.83 3.49
N ARG A 32 -19.50 4.88 2.76
CA ARG A 32 -18.76 3.75 2.16
C ARG A 32 -17.94 4.17 0.93
N VAL A 33 -18.40 5.15 0.15
CA VAL A 33 -17.72 5.59 -1.09
C VAL A 33 -16.46 6.42 -0.79
N ARG A 34 -16.49 7.29 0.23
CA ARG A 34 -15.29 8.03 0.67
C ARG A 34 -14.17 7.11 1.15
N ALA A 35 -14.50 6.14 2.02
CA ALA A 35 -13.52 5.19 2.54
C ALA A 35 -12.80 4.39 1.41
N VAL A 36 -13.51 3.99 0.35
CA VAL A 36 -12.91 3.27 -0.79
C VAL A 36 -12.05 4.18 -1.67
N GLN A 37 -12.45 5.45 -1.84
CA GLN A 37 -11.67 6.43 -2.58
C GLN A 37 -10.38 6.83 -1.85
N ASP A 38 -10.44 7.00 -0.53
CA ASP A 38 -9.29 7.39 0.29
C ASP A 38 -8.23 6.26 0.35
N THR A 39 -8.64 5.00 0.45
CA THR A 39 -7.72 3.84 0.39
C THR A 39 -7.05 3.71 -0.98
N SER A 40 -7.81 3.77 -2.07
CA SER A 40 -7.23 3.61 -3.42
C SER A 40 -6.28 4.75 -3.81
N ALA A 41 -6.52 5.98 -3.33
CA ALA A 41 -5.60 7.09 -3.51
C ALA A 41 -4.30 6.90 -2.69
N ASN A 42 -4.40 6.38 -1.46
CA ASN A 42 -3.25 6.06 -0.62
C ASN A 42 -2.39 4.94 -1.25
N ASP A 43 -3.02 3.86 -1.71
CA ASP A 43 -2.35 2.74 -2.37
C ASP A 43 -1.58 3.20 -3.63
N ALA A 44 -2.19 4.08 -4.44
CA ALA A 44 -1.53 4.63 -5.62
C ALA A 44 -0.32 5.53 -5.26
N ALA A 45 -0.42 6.29 -4.16
CA ALA A 45 0.67 7.12 -3.66
C ALA A 45 1.84 6.26 -3.13
N HIS A 46 1.53 5.20 -2.36
CA HIS A 46 2.50 4.21 -1.88
C HIS A 46 3.23 3.57 -3.05
N TRP A 47 2.48 3.04 -4.02
CA TRP A 47 3.02 2.40 -5.22
C TRP A 47 3.98 3.31 -5.99
N LYS A 48 3.57 4.55 -6.23
CA LYS A 48 4.42 5.54 -6.91
C LYS A 48 5.72 5.78 -6.14
N ARG A 49 5.64 5.87 -4.81
CA ARG A 49 6.80 6.17 -3.97
C ARG A 49 7.78 5.01 -3.88
N THR A 50 7.30 3.78 -3.68
CA THR A 50 8.15 2.58 -3.73
C THR A 50 8.75 2.37 -5.12
N THR A 51 8.00 2.65 -6.19
CA THR A 51 8.51 2.56 -7.57
C THR A 51 9.65 3.55 -7.81
N ASN A 52 9.47 4.81 -7.40
CA ASN A 52 10.51 5.83 -7.51
C ASN A 52 11.74 5.50 -6.66
N LEU A 53 11.53 4.91 -5.47
CA LEU A 53 12.64 4.44 -4.63
C LEU A 53 13.44 3.35 -5.34
N MET A 54 12.75 2.35 -5.93
CA MET A 54 13.37 1.28 -6.71
C MET A 54 14.15 1.83 -7.90
N LEU A 55 13.54 2.71 -8.71
CA LEU A 55 14.21 3.31 -9.87
C LEU A 55 15.46 4.10 -9.48
N THR A 56 15.42 4.81 -8.34
CA THR A 56 16.57 5.52 -7.79
C THR A 56 17.71 4.55 -7.44
N HIS A 57 17.38 3.46 -6.73
CA HIS A 57 18.37 2.44 -6.35
C HIS A 57 18.89 1.68 -7.56
N LEU A 58 18.08 1.48 -8.60
CA LEU A 58 18.50 0.89 -9.86
C LEU A 58 19.53 1.77 -10.58
N GLY A 59 19.34 3.10 -10.55
CA GLY A 59 20.33 4.05 -11.07
C GLY A 59 21.65 4.03 -10.31
N ILE A 60 21.59 4.00 -8.97
CA ILE A 60 22.79 3.87 -8.12
C ILE A 60 23.48 2.53 -8.36
N TRP A 61 22.71 1.45 -8.42
CA TRP A 61 23.21 0.12 -8.71
C TRP A 61 23.94 0.07 -10.06
N PHE A 62 23.35 0.65 -11.11
CA PHE A 62 23.97 0.72 -12.43
C PHE A 62 25.28 1.52 -12.40
N PHE A 63 25.31 2.62 -11.64
CA PHE A 63 26.51 3.44 -11.49
C PHE A 63 27.67 2.64 -10.86
N PHE A 64 27.44 1.98 -9.73
CA PHE A 64 28.46 1.17 -9.07
C PHE A 64 28.78 -0.12 -9.82
N GLY A 65 27.80 -0.72 -10.50
CA GLY A 65 27.96 -1.96 -11.26
C GLY A 65 28.67 -1.77 -12.60
N TYR A 66 28.42 -0.66 -13.31
CA TYR A 66 28.92 -0.48 -14.68
C TYR A 66 29.78 0.77 -14.83
N VAL A 67 29.26 1.94 -14.42
CA VAL A 67 29.94 3.22 -14.71
C VAL A 67 31.34 3.25 -14.11
N ILE A 68 31.50 2.89 -12.83
CA ILE A 68 32.82 2.84 -12.18
C ILE A 68 33.78 1.89 -12.92
N HIS A 69 33.28 0.72 -13.34
CA HIS A 69 34.11 -0.29 -14.00
C HIS A 69 34.54 0.13 -15.42
N MET A 70 33.77 0.96 -16.12
CA MET A 70 34.20 1.56 -17.39
C MET A 70 35.44 2.44 -17.23
N PHE A 71 35.63 3.05 -16.07
CA PHE A 71 36.77 3.92 -15.77
C PHE A 71 37.90 3.18 -15.02
N VAL A 72 37.96 1.85 -15.06
CA VAL A 72 38.98 1.09 -14.31
C VAL A 72 40.43 1.48 -14.68
N VAL A 73 40.69 1.74 -15.97
CA VAL A 73 42.03 2.12 -16.46
C VAL A 73 42.49 3.45 -15.87
N PRO A 74 41.73 4.56 -15.96
CA PRO A 74 42.11 5.80 -15.27
C PRO A 74 42.09 5.68 -13.74
N LEU A 75 41.14 4.93 -13.15
CA LEU A 75 41.09 4.72 -11.69
C LEU A 75 42.32 3.97 -11.17
N ASN A 76 42.89 3.06 -11.95
CA ASN A 76 44.08 2.32 -11.55
C ASN A 76 45.34 3.19 -11.46
N LYS A 77 45.33 4.42 -11.98
CA LYS A 77 46.42 5.39 -11.78
C LYS A 77 46.41 5.98 -10.36
N ILE A 78 45.29 5.88 -9.66
CA ILE A 78 45.13 6.32 -8.28
C ILE A 78 45.43 5.12 -7.38
N THR A 79 46.48 5.22 -6.57
CA THR A 79 46.83 4.19 -5.58
C THR A 79 46.28 4.58 -4.23
N ILE A 80 45.62 3.64 -3.55
CA ILE A 80 45.08 3.88 -2.21
C ILE A 80 46.22 3.78 -1.19
N PRO A 81 46.59 4.87 -0.47
CA PRO A 81 47.78 4.87 0.40
C PRO A 81 47.72 3.86 1.54
N ILE A 82 46.52 3.57 2.02
CA ILE A 82 46.26 2.67 3.16
C ILE A 82 46.37 1.19 2.75
N LEU A 83 46.10 0.88 1.48
CA LEU A 83 45.94 -0.49 0.99
C LEU A 83 47.03 -0.91 0.00
N GLY A 84 47.76 0.04 -0.58
CA GLY A 84 48.90 -0.22 -1.46
C GLY A 84 48.54 -0.76 -2.85
N PHE A 85 47.26 -0.86 -3.20
CA PHE A 85 46.79 -1.31 -4.52
C PHE A 85 45.97 -0.24 -5.27
N PRO A 86 45.85 -0.37 -6.61
CA PRO A 86 45.10 0.56 -7.44
C PRO A 86 43.60 0.65 -7.08
N LEU A 87 43.01 1.84 -7.20
CA LEU A 87 41.61 2.08 -6.85
C LEU A 87 40.63 1.30 -7.74
N GLY A 88 40.90 1.17 -9.03
CA GLY A 88 40.04 0.38 -9.92
C GLY A 88 40.03 -1.11 -9.54
N PHE A 89 41.19 -1.65 -9.15
CA PHE A 89 41.31 -3.01 -8.61
C PHE A 89 40.50 -3.19 -7.31
N TYR A 90 40.57 -2.22 -6.38
CA TYR A 90 39.77 -2.23 -5.16
C TYR A 90 38.27 -2.30 -5.43
N MET A 91 37.78 -1.47 -6.36
CA MET A 91 36.37 -1.38 -6.69
C MET A 91 35.83 -2.69 -7.29
N ALA A 92 36.65 -3.38 -8.08
CA ALA A 92 36.33 -4.71 -8.61
C ALA A 92 36.37 -5.81 -7.54
N ALA A 93 37.30 -5.72 -6.58
CA ALA A 93 37.49 -6.76 -5.56
C ALA A 93 36.44 -6.70 -4.43
N GLN A 94 36.20 -5.51 -3.87
CA GLN A 94 35.34 -5.37 -2.69
C GLN A 94 34.61 -4.02 -2.59
N GLY A 95 35.10 -2.98 -3.26
CA GLY A 95 34.52 -1.63 -3.17
C GLY A 95 33.06 -1.59 -3.63
N SER A 96 32.74 -2.19 -4.78
CA SER A 96 31.36 -2.24 -5.28
C SER A 96 30.46 -3.11 -4.41
N LEU A 97 30.98 -4.21 -3.87
CA LEU A 97 30.25 -5.07 -2.94
C LEU A 97 29.89 -4.32 -1.65
N ALA A 98 30.85 -3.59 -1.07
CA ALA A 98 30.60 -2.76 0.11
C ALA A 98 29.54 -1.68 -0.16
N ALA A 99 29.59 -1.03 -1.33
CA ALA A 99 28.57 -0.07 -1.75
C ALA A 99 27.17 -0.72 -1.83
N PHE A 100 27.07 -1.93 -2.38
CA PHE A 100 25.79 -2.65 -2.44
C PHE A 100 25.25 -3.03 -1.06
N VAL A 101 26.09 -3.47 -0.13
CA VAL A 101 25.65 -3.75 1.25
C VAL A 101 25.09 -2.50 1.92
N ILE A 102 25.78 -1.36 1.81
CA ILE A 102 25.28 -0.08 2.34
C ILE A 102 23.95 0.29 1.68
N MET A 103 23.87 0.11 0.36
CA MET A 103 22.65 0.37 -0.41
C MET A 103 21.46 -0.48 0.08
N LEU A 104 21.66 -1.73 0.47
CA LEU A 104 20.59 -2.57 1.02
C LEU A 104 20.04 -2.03 2.34
N PHE A 105 20.90 -1.64 3.28
CA PHE A 105 20.46 -1.05 4.55
C PHE A 105 19.72 0.28 4.33
N VAL A 106 20.24 1.11 3.42
CA VAL A 106 19.66 2.40 3.05
C VAL A 106 18.31 2.22 2.36
N PHE A 107 18.17 1.22 1.49
CA PHE A 107 16.92 0.86 0.83
C PHE A 107 15.89 0.38 1.86
N ALA A 108 16.27 -0.58 2.71
CA ALA A 108 15.38 -1.14 3.74
C ALA A 108 14.84 -0.03 4.65
N LYS A 109 15.70 0.86 5.15
CA LYS A 109 15.28 1.99 6.00
C LYS A 109 14.35 2.97 5.27
N GLN A 110 14.59 3.22 3.98
CA GLN A 110 13.73 4.11 3.20
C GLN A 110 12.38 3.49 2.88
N GLN A 111 12.36 2.20 2.56
CA GLN A 111 11.14 1.44 2.31
C GLN A 111 10.27 1.39 3.56
N ASP A 112 10.86 1.02 4.69
CA ASP A 112 10.20 0.98 6.00
C ASP A 112 9.64 2.36 6.42
N ARG A 113 10.31 3.45 6.04
CA ARG A 113 9.75 4.81 6.20
C ARG A 113 8.52 5.04 5.31
N ILE A 114 8.55 4.63 4.04
CA ILE A 114 7.41 4.76 3.12
C ILE A 114 6.23 3.92 3.65
N ASP A 115 6.50 2.71 4.14
CA ASP A 115 5.50 1.79 4.66
C ASP A 115 4.81 2.37 5.89
N ARG A 116 5.57 2.97 6.84
CA ARG A 116 5.00 3.68 7.99
C ARG A 116 4.18 4.90 7.60
N GLU A 117 4.62 5.68 6.61
CA GLU A 117 3.89 6.86 6.13
C GLU A 117 2.53 6.51 5.49
N HIS A 118 2.38 5.31 4.92
CA HIS A 118 1.14 4.86 4.28
C HIS A 118 0.33 3.87 5.14
N GLY A 119 0.79 3.56 6.36
CA GLY A 119 0.08 2.70 7.31
C GLY A 119 0.13 1.20 6.96
N VAL A 120 1.16 0.77 6.22
CA VAL A 120 1.37 -0.63 5.79
C VAL A 120 2.58 -1.28 6.45
N ALA A 121 3.20 -0.60 7.42
CA ALA A 121 4.32 -1.16 8.18
C ALA A 121 3.86 -2.34 9.06
N GLU A 122 4.70 -3.37 9.13
CA GLU A 122 4.53 -4.50 10.05
C GLU A 122 5.04 -4.12 11.46
N ASP A 123 4.44 -4.72 12.49
CA ASP A 123 4.76 -4.49 13.92
C ASP A 123 6.07 -5.16 14.38
#